data_AF-A0A820FTC8-F1
#
_entry.id   AF-A0A820FTC8-F1
#
_cell.length_a   1.000
_cell.length_b   1.000
_cell.length_c   1.000
_cell.angle_alpha   90.00
_cell.angle_beta   90.00
_cell.angle_gamma   90.00
#
_symmetry.space_group_name_H-M   'P 1'
#
loop_
_entity.id
_entity.type
_entity.pdbx_description
1 polymer ?
#
loop_
_entity_poly.entity_id
_entity_poly.type
_entity_poly.pdbx_seq_one_letter_code
_entity_poly.pdbx_strand_id
1 'polypeptide(L)'
;NTLKSIISGQQLLVPLIILNNAAIGLVTSLFLKSMNSILKTFASALELFFTSILAWLIFSIPISGSTCLAIIIVSTAVYLYSTNPVVNLPKTSVEEEPTVIETITTSKN
;
A
#
# COMPACT_ATOMS: atom_id res chain seq x y z
N ASN A 1 -37.96 19.84 -10.60
CA ASN A 1 -37.75 19.07 -11.86
C ASN A 1 -36.30 18.98 -12.33
N THR A 2 -35.42 19.92 -11.98
CA THR A 2 -33.98 19.86 -12.37
C THR A 2 -33.19 18.81 -11.60
N LEU A 3 -33.40 18.68 -10.28
CA LEU A 3 -32.74 17.66 -9.44
C LEU A 3 -33.04 16.22 -9.88
N LYS A 4 -34.27 15.94 -10.33
CA LYS A 4 -34.68 14.64 -10.85
C LYS A 4 -34.01 14.29 -12.18
N SER A 5 -33.68 15.31 -12.99
CA SER A 5 -32.98 15.13 -14.26
C SER A 5 -31.51 14.72 -14.04
N ILE A 6 -30.84 15.34 -13.06
CA ILE A 6 -29.44 15.04 -12.67
C ILE A 6 -29.28 13.61 -12.11
N ILE A 7 -30.36 13.03 -11.60
CA ILE A 7 -30.38 11.71 -10.95
C ILE A 7 -30.89 10.62 -11.93
N SER A 8 -31.09 10.95 -13.22
CA SER A 8 -31.47 9.97 -14.24
C SER A 8 -30.39 8.88 -14.37
N GLY A 9 -30.80 7.62 -14.49
CA GLY A 9 -30.01 6.42 -14.14
C GLY A 9 -28.60 6.25 -14.72
N GLN A 10 -28.17 7.03 -15.70
CA GLN A 10 -26.78 7.05 -16.19
C GLN A 10 -25.89 8.11 -15.52
N GLN A 11 -26.46 9.20 -14.99
CA GLN A 11 -25.71 10.26 -14.30
C GLN A 11 -25.39 9.89 -12.85
N LEU A 12 -26.07 8.89 -12.26
CA LEU A 12 -25.70 8.33 -10.95
C LEU A 12 -24.40 7.51 -10.99
N LEU A 13 -24.05 6.94 -12.15
CA LEU A 13 -22.81 6.19 -12.36
C LEU A 13 -21.56 7.09 -12.27
N VAL A 14 -21.65 8.32 -12.77
CA VAL A 14 -20.52 9.28 -12.79
C VAL A 14 -20.00 9.63 -11.39
N PRO A 15 -20.82 10.11 -10.43
CA PRO A 15 -20.35 10.39 -9.08
C PRO A 15 -19.92 9.10 -8.35
N LEU A 16 -20.50 7.94 -8.69
CA LEU A 16 -20.07 6.66 -8.14
C LEU A 16 -18.66 6.27 -8.61
N ILE A 17 -18.35 6.48 -9.88
CA ILE A 17 -17.01 6.27 -10.46
C ILE A 17 -16.01 7.29 -9.88
N ILE A 18 -16.42 8.55 -9.72
CA ILE A 18 -15.59 9.59 -9.08
C ILE A 18 -15.29 9.21 -7.63
N LEU A 19 -16.29 8.75 -6.88
CA LEU A 19 -16.13 8.34 -5.49
C LEU A 19 -15.22 7.11 -5.36
N ASN A 20 -15.35 6.12 -6.24
CA ASN A 20 -14.46 4.95 -6.26
C ASN A 20 -13.01 5.35 -6.55
N ASN A 21 -12.78 6.19 -7.57
CA ASN A 21 -11.44 6.68 -7.88
C ASN A 21 -10.85 7.54 -6.73
N ALA A 22 -11.68 8.37 -6.10
CA ALA A 22 -11.27 9.16 -4.94
C ALA A 22 -10.94 8.27 -3.73
N ALA A 23 -11.70 7.19 -3.50
CA ALA A 23 -11.44 6.23 -2.45
C ALA A 23 -10.10 5.51 -2.66
N ILE A 24 -9.80 5.06 -3.88
CA ILE A 24 -8.51 4.43 -4.22
C ILE A 24 -7.34 5.42 -3.99
N GLY A 25 -7.51 6.68 -4.39
CA GLY A 25 -6.52 7.75 -4.14
C GLY A 25 -6.32 8.04 -2.65
N LEU A 26 -7.40 8.05 -1.86
CA LEU A 26 -7.36 8.26 -0.42
C LEU A 26 -6.70 7.08 0.32
N VAL A 27 -7.06 5.84 -0.04
CA VAL A 27 -6.41 4.64 0.47
C VAL A 27 -4.93 4.67 0.16
N THR A 28 -4.54 4.99 -1.09
CA THR A 28 -3.12 5.11 -1.49
C THR A 28 -2.37 6.17 -0.70
N SER A 29 -3.01 7.33 -0.43
CA SER A 29 -2.42 8.42 0.36
C SER A 29 -2.21 8.03 1.82
N LEU A 30 -3.19 7.34 2.44
CA LEU A 30 -3.06 6.77 3.78
C LEU A 30 -2.01 5.66 3.83
N PHE A 31 -1.94 4.85 2.78
CA PHE A 31 -0.98 3.77 2.65
C PHE A 31 0.46 4.32 2.61
N LEU A 32 0.67 5.39 1.85
CA LEU A 32 1.95 6.10 1.77
C LEU A 32 2.33 6.77 3.09
N LYS A 33 1.37 7.39 3.79
CA LYS A 33 1.62 8.07 5.06
C LYS A 33 1.96 7.09 6.18
N SER A 34 1.42 5.87 6.14
CA SER A 34 1.56 4.90 7.21
C SER A 34 2.75 3.95 7.05
N MET A 35 3.35 3.77 5.85
CA MET A 35 4.13 2.56 5.56
C MET A 35 5.44 2.70 4.77
N ASN A 36 6.41 1.86 5.14
CA ASN A 36 7.57 1.49 4.32
C ASN A 36 7.12 0.78 3.03
N SER A 37 7.95 0.85 1.98
CA SER A 37 7.69 0.30 0.63
C SER A 37 7.15 -1.16 0.63
N ILE A 38 7.51 -1.94 1.66
CA ILE A 38 7.11 -3.34 1.83
C ILE A 38 5.60 -3.51 2.12
N LEU A 39 4.97 -2.66 2.92
CA LEU A 39 3.54 -2.85 3.20
C LEU A 39 2.69 -2.43 2.00
N LYS A 40 3.20 -1.49 1.18
CA LYS A 40 2.50 -0.98 -0.01
C LYS A 40 2.30 -2.08 -1.04
N THR A 41 3.31 -2.90 -1.25
CA THR A 41 3.21 -4.05 -2.15
C THR A 41 2.27 -5.12 -1.60
N PHE A 42 2.23 -5.32 -0.27
CA PHE A 42 1.25 -6.21 0.36
C PHE A 42 -0.20 -5.77 0.17
N ALA A 43 -0.51 -4.48 0.34
CA ALA A 43 -1.89 -4.02 0.18
C ALA A 43 -2.39 -4.10 -1.26
N SER A 44 -1.56 -3.77 -2.25
CA SER A 44 -1.93 -3.94 -3.65
C SER A 44 -2.14 -5.42 -4.03
N ALA A 45 -1.31 -6.32 -3.49
CA ALA A 45 -1.52 -7.76 -3.67
C ALA A 45 -2.81 -8.26 -3.00
N LEU A 46 -3.14 -7.74 -1.81
CA LEU A 46 -4.36 -8.08 -1.08
C LEU A 46 -5.62 -7.58 -1.79
N GLU A 47 -5.55 -6.41 -2.43
CA GLU A 47 -6.63 -5.86 -3.26
C GLU A 47 -6.94 -6.78 -4.46
N LEU A 48 -5.91 -7.27 -5.16
CA LEU A 48 -6.06 -8.22 -6.26
C LEU A 48 -6.60 -9.58 -5.79
N PHE A 49 -6.19 -10.03 -4.61
CA PHE A 49 -6.71 -11.23 -3.95
C PHE A 49 -8.21 -11.12 -3.68
N PHE A 50 -8.64 -10.03 -3.04
CA PHE A 50 -10.07 -9.77 -2.79
C PHE A 50 -10.86 -9.66 -4.09
N THR A 51 -10.30 -8.98 -5.09
CA THR A 51 -10.93 -8.86 -6.41
C THR A 51 -11.15 -10.22 -7.07
N SER A 52 -10.17 -11.13 -7.00
CA SER A 52 -10.32 -12.49 -7.54
C SER A 52 -11.40 -13.30 -6.83
N ILE A 53 -11.48 -13.21 -5.49
CA ILE A 53 -12.51 -13.90 -4.72
C ILE A 53 -13.89 -13.34 -5.03
N LEU A 54 -14.01 -12.01 -5.10
CA LEU A 54 -15.27 -11.35 -5.38
C LEU A 54 -15.75 -11.64 -6.81
N ALA A 55 -14.82 -11.73 -7.77
CA ALA A 55 -15.13 -12.13 -9.14
C ALA A 55 -15.65 -13.56 -9.24
N TRP A 56 -15.09 -14.49 -8.46
CA TRP A 56 -15.63 -15.85 -8.37
C TRP A 56 -17.02 -15.87 -7.75
N LEU A 57 -17.27 -15.05 -6.73
CA LEU A 57 -18.58 -15.00 -6.06
C LEU A 57 -19.68 -14.37 -6.93
N ILE A 58 -19.39 -13.28 -7.65
CA ILE A 58 -20.39 -12.50 -8.41
C ILE A 58 -20.60 -13.03 -9.83
N PHE A 59 -19.51 -13.40 -10.52
CA PHE A 59 -19.56 -13.79 -11.93
C PHE A 59 -19.44 -15.30 -12.14
N SER A 60 -19.21 -16.08 -11.07
CA SER A 60 -19.02 -17.54 -11.11
C SER A 60 -17.96 -17.98 -12.13
N ILE A 61 -16.95 -17.14 -12.38
CA ILE A 61 -15.88 -17.41 -13.32
C ILE A 61 -14.98 -18.51 -12.72
N PRO A 62 -14.69 -19.59 -13.46
CA PRO A 62 -13.90 -20.70 -12.94
C PRO A 62 -12.49 -20.23 -12.56
N ILE A 63 -12.18 -20.34 -11.27
CA ILE A 63 -10.84 -20.06 -10.73
C ILE A 63 -9.90 -21.19 -11.16
N SER A 64 -8.79 -20.84 -11.82
CA SER A 64 -7.75 -21.80 -12.20
C SER A 64 -6.86 -22.17 -11.02
N GLY A 65 -6.14 -23.29 -11.12
CA GLY A 65 -5.22 -23.73 -10.06
C GLY A 65 -4.12 -22.72 -9.71
N SER A 66 -3.74 -21.85 -10.66
CA SER A 66 -2.75 -20.79 -10.42
C SER A 66 -3.26 -19.72 -9.46
N THR A 67 -4.55 -19.36 -9.50
CA THR A 67 -5.14 -18.43 -8.55
C THR A 67 -5.17 -19.02 -7.14
N CYS A 68 -5.44 -20.32 -7.00
CA CYS A 68 -5.38 -21.00 -5.70
C CYS A 68 -3.96 -20.96 -5.10
N LEU A 69 -2.93 -21.21 -5.91
CA LEU A 69 -1.52 -21.04 -5.53
C LEU A 69 -1.20 -19.58 -5.13
N ALA A 70 -1.68 -18.60 -5.91
CA ALA A 70 -1.48 -17.19 -5.62
C ALA A 70 -2.09 -16.79 -4.26
N ILE A 71 -3.30 -17.28 -3.96
CA ILE A 71 -3.97 -17.08 -2.66
C ILE A 71 -3.08 -17.58 -1.51
N ILE A 72 -2.59 -18.82 -1.61
CA ILE A 72 -1.75 -19.43 -0.57
C ILE A 72 -0.45 -18.63 -0.35
N ILE A 73 0.20 -18.20 -1.43
CA ILE A 73 1.45 -17.42 -1.36
C ILE A 73 1.20 -16.07 -0.69
N VAL A 74 0.18 -15.32 -1.12
CA VAL A 74 -0.15 -14.00 -0.56
C VAL A 74 -0.55 -14.13 0.90
N SER A 75 -1.40 -15.10 1.25
CA SER A 75 -1.76 -15.36 2.65
C SER A 75 -0.56 -15.72 3.52
N THR A 76 0.36 -16.56 3.02
CA THR A 76 1.59 -16.93 3.75
C THR A 76 2.50 -15.73 3.93
N ALA A 77 2.65 -14.89 2.91
CA ALA A 77 3.51 -13.72 2.97
C ALA A 77 2.96 -12.64 3.94
N VAL A 78 1.64 -12.43 3.97
CA VAL A 78 0.98 -11.54 4.96
C VAL A 78 1.14 -12.10 6.37
N TYR A 79 0.95 -13.40 6.55
CA TYR A 79 1.12 -14.05 7.85
C TYR A 79 2.55 -13.89 8.37
N LEU A 80 3.56 -14.22 7.54
CA LEU A 80 4.97 -14.12 7.90
C LEU A 80 5.37 -12.68 8.24
N TYR A 81 4.91 -11.72 7.43
CA TYR A 81 5.15 -10.30 7.68
C TYR A 81 4.52 -9.83 9.00
N SER A 82 3.30 -10.27 9.31
CA SER A 82 2.60 -9.91 10.55
C SER A 82 3.30 -10.46 11.79
N THR A 83 3.96 -11.62 11.71
CA THR A 83 4.69 -12.21 12.83
C THR A 83 6.04 -11.56 13.12
N ASN A 84 6.71 -10.99 12.12
CA ASN A 84 7.99 -10.29 12.29
C ASN A 84 7.98 -9.01 11.43
N PRO A 85 7.34 -7.93 11.90
CA PRO A 85 7.28 -6.69 11.14
C PRO A 85 8.69 -6.12 11.00
N VAL A 86 9.17 -5.95 9.76
CA VAL A 86 10.48 -5.34 9.50
C VAL A 86 10.43 -3.85 9.88
N VAL A 87 10.99 -3.55 11.05
CA VAL A 87 11.08 -2.19 11.57
C VAL A 87 12.19 -1.46 10.83
N ASN A 88 11.86 -0.80 9.72
CA ASN A 88 12.79 0.14 9.09
C ASN A 88 12.76 1.42 9.93
N LEU A 89 13.49 1.43 11.06
CA LEU A 89 13.76 2.69 11.75
C LEU A 89 14.53 3.59 10.78
N PRO A 90 14.13 4.86 10.62
CA PRO A 90 14.96 5.82 9.91
C PRO A 90 16.33 5.81 10.57
N LYS A 91 17.39 5.48 9.84
CA LYS A 91 18.73 5.86 10.27
C LYS A 91 18.68 7.39 10.29
N THR A 92 18.55 7.97 11.48
CA THR A 92 19.01 9.32 11.73
C THR A 92 20.45 9.33 11.25
N SER A 93 20.68 9.88 10.07
CA SER A 93 21.99 10.38 9.69
C SER A 93 22.32 11.44 10.74
N VAL A 94 22.97 10.99 11.82
CA VAL A 94 23.84 11.85 12.59
C VAL A 94 24.93 12.20 11.58
N GLU A 95 24.75 13.34 10.93
CA GLU A 95 25.80 13.96 10.16
C GLU A 95 26.88 14.30 11.18
N GLU A 96 27.89 13.43 11.26
CA GLU A 96 29.14 13.73 11.94
C GLU A 96 29.72 14.96 11.24
N GLU A 97 29.47 16.13 11.80
CA GLU A 97 30.25 17.33 11.54
C GLU A 97 31.72 16.99 11.82
N PRO A 98 32.64 17.05 10.84
CA PRO A 98 34.03 16.76 11.09
C PRO A 98 34.61 17.93 11.90
N THR A 99 34.69 17.77 13.21
CA THR A 99 35.39 18.68 14.12
C THR A 99 36.90 18.50 13.93
N VAL A 100 37.44 19.08 12.85
CA VAL A 100 38.87 19.16 12.56
C VAL A 100 39.51 20.23 13.44
N ILE A 101 39.60 20.06 14.77
CA ILE A 101 40.32 21.03 15.62
C ILE A 101 41.26 20.42 16.67
N GLU A 102 41.29 19.10 16.92
CA GLU A 102 42.10 18.55 18.04
C GLU A 102 43.19 17.54 17.65
N THR A 103 44.01 17.83 16.63
CA THR A 103 45.27 17.08 16.40
C THR A 103 46.51 17.98 16.24
N ILE A 104 46.38 19.31 16.33
CA ILE A 104 47.53 20.22 16.19
C ILE A 104 48.33 20.42 17.51
N THR A 105 47.87 19.91 18.66
CA THR A 105 48.49 20.21 19.97
C THR A 105 49.15 19.03 20.69
N THR A 106 49.33 17.86 20.07
CA THR A 106 50.11 16.75 20.67
C THR A 106 51.12 16.17 19.67
N SER A 107 52.08 16.99 19.27
CA SER A 107 53.41 16.51 18.88
C SER A 107 54.43 17.64 19.07
N LYS A 108 54.54 18.10 20.32
CA LYS A 108 55.77 18.69 20.84
C LYS A 108 56.48 17.58 21.62
N ASN A 109 57.33 16.85 20.92
CA ASN A 109 58.55 16.26 21.47
C ASN A 109 59.57 16.22 20.34
#